data_AF-A0A366DM69-F1
#
_entry.id   AF-A0A366DM69-F1
#
_cell.length_a   1.000
_cell.length_b   1.000
_cell.length_c   1.000
_cell.angle_alpha   90.00
_cell.angle_beta   90.00
_cell.angle_gamma   90.00
#
_symmetry.space_group_name_H-M   'P 1'
#
loop_
_entity.id
_entity.type
_entity.pdbx_description
1 polymer ?
#
loop_
_entity_poly.entity_id
_entity_poly.type
_entity_poly.pdbx_seq_one_letter_code
_entity_poly.pdbx_strand_id
1 'polypeptide(L)'
;MFLFVRIMITTLFWSEVFLGLINFNAFAGAVQRVGLPCPRFVAAGAIVLQGVASFLIITDFNQWGWYGAGALSIFTLLTIPFGHAFWRCSEPRRTQELHFVLEHISLVGGLLLLIMIFWMNSGITPV
;
A
#
# COMPACT_ATOMS: atom_id res chain seq x y z
N MET A 1 10.79 -9.07 18.19
CA MET A 1 10.12 -9.91 17.17
C MET A 1 9.07 -9.13 16.38
N PHE A 2 8.12 -8.44 17.02
CA PHE A 2 7.06 -7.69 16.31
C PHE A 2 7.54 -6.56 15.39
N LEU A 3 8.58 -5.80 15.78
CA LEU A 3 9.13 -4.72 14.96
C LEU A 3 9.68 -5.22 13.61
N PHE A 4 10.39 -6.35 13.62
CA PHE A 4 10.97 -6.94 12.41
C PHE A 4 9.88 -7.32 11.40
N VAL A 5 8.79 -7.94 11.87
CA VAL A 5 7.64 -8.31 11.02
C VAL A 5 6.96 -7.05 10.44
N ARG A 6 6.81 -6.00 11.25
CA ARG A 6 6.25 -4.71 10.79
C ARG A 6 7.13 -4.04 9.72
N ILE A 7 8.45 -4.15 9.83
CA ILE A 7 9.37 -3.67 8.79
C ILE A 7 9.23 -4.52 7.51
N MET A 8 9.23 -5.85 7.64
CA MET A 8 9.11 -6.75 6.49
C MET A 8 7.83 -6.51 5.70
N ILE A 9 6.68 -6.46 6.37
CA ILE A 9 5.39 -6.28 5.71
C ILE A 9 5.21 -4.90 5.09
N THR A 10 5.95 -3.89 5.57
CA THR A 10 5.89 -2.55 5.00
C THR A 10 6.92 -2.30 3.89
N THR A 11 7.84 -3.25 3.65
CA THR A 11 8.95 -3.15 2.65
C THR A 11 8.53 -2.65 1.29
N LEU A 12 7.43 -3.17 0.77
CA LEU A 12 6.92 -2.74 -0.53
C LEU A 12 6.65 -1.23 -0.55
N PHE A 13 5.98 -0.70 0.47
CA PHE A 13 5.54 0.70 0.52
C PHE A 13 6.69 1.68 0.69
N TRP A 14 7.64 1.42 1.60
CA TRP A 14 8.77 2.35 1.75
C TRP A 14 9.74 2.28 0.58
N SER A 15 9.84 1.15 -0.11
CA SER A 15 10.59 1.05 -1.38
C SER A 15 9.97 1.93 -2.46
N GLU A 16 8.65 1.87 -2.63
CA GLU A 16 7.91 2.74 -3.57
C GLU A 16 8.05 4.22 -3.23
N VAL A 17 8.01 4.58 -1.94
CA VAL A 17 8.26 5.95 -1.47
C VAL A 17 9.66 6.41 -1.87
N PHE A 18 10.71 5.63 -1.61
CA PHE A 18 12.07 6.01 -1.96
C PHE A 18 12.26 6.17 -3.46
N LEU A 19 11.74 5.24 -4.27
CA LEU A 19 11.80 5.32 -5.73
C LEU A 19 11.01 6.54 -6.25
N GLY A 20 9.84 6.80 -5.69
CA GLY A 20 9.00 7.96 -6.01
C GLY A 20 9.66 9.29 -5.64
N LEU A 21 10.44 9.34 -4.56
CA LEU A 21 11.20 10.52 -4.17
C LEU A 21 12.42 10.77 -5.08
N ILE A 22 13.13 9.71 -5.48
CA ILE A 22 14.28 9.80 -6.38
C ILE A 22 13.84 10.20 -7.80
N ASN A 23 12.72 9.62 -8.28
CA ASN A 23 12.24 9.86 -9.64
C ASN A 23 10.75 10.20 -9.69
N PHE A 24 10.42 11.34 -9.07
CA PHE A 24 9.03 11.82 -8.97
C PHE A 24 8.37 12.03 -10.34
N ASN A 25 9.12 12.49 -11.34
CA ASN A 25 8.58 12.73 -12.68
C ASN A 25 8.18 11.42 -13.37
N ALA A 26 8.97 10.35 -13.23
CA ALA A 26 8.61 9.04 -13.76
C ALA A 26 7.36 8.46 -13.06
N PHE A 27 7.26 8.65 -11.73
CA PHE A 27 6.13 8.20 -10.94
C PHE A 27 4.84 8.96 -11.31
N ALA A 28 4.89 10.28 -11.41
CA ALA A 28 3.78 11.10 -11.89
C ALA A 28 3.37 10.73 -13.33
N GLY A 29 4.34 10.38 -14.20
CA GLY A 29 4.08 9.86 -15.53
C GLY A 29 3.37 8.50 -15.52
N ALA A 30 3.67 7.62 -14.55
CA ALA A 30 2.95 6.36 -14.36
C ALA A 30 1.49 6.61 -13.97
N VAL A 31 1.25 7.52 -13.02
CA VAL A 31 -0.10 7.95 -12.63
C VAL A 31 -0.87 8.58 -13.80
N GLN A 32 -0.18 9.34 -14.65
CA GLN A 32 -0.79 9.90 -15.86
C GLN A 32 -1.24 8.82 -16.85
N ARG A 33 -0.45 7.75 -17.03
CA ARG A 33 -0.81 6.61 -17.91
C ARG A 33 -2.02 5.83 -17.38
N VAL A 34 -2.24 5.84 -16.07
CA VAL A 34 -3.44 5.28 -15.43
C VAL A 34 -4.70 6.12 -15.71
N GLY A 35 -4.53 7.39 -16.10
CA GLY A 35 -5.64 8.27 -16.48
C GLY A 35 -6.28 9.03 -15.31
N LEU A 36 -5.59 9.12 -14.16
CA LEU A 36 -6.09 9.88 -13.00
C LEU A 36 -5.93 11.39 -13.20
N PRO A 37 -6.90 12.20 -12.74
CA PRO A 37 -6.78 13.66 -12.80
C PRO A 37 -5.65 14.14 -11.91
N CYS A 38 -5.01 15.25 -12.29
CA CYS A 38 -3.92 15.87 -11.52
C CYS A 38 -2.79 14.89 -11.11
N PRO A 39 -2.07 14.25 -12.06
CA PRO A 39 -1.15 13.14 -11.78
C PRO A 39 -0.07 13.45 -10.75
N ARG A 40 0.45 14.69 -10.73
CA ARG A 40 1.47 15.12 -9.77
C ARG A 40 0.93 15.17 -8.34
N PHE A 41 -0.31 15.64 -8.15
CA PHE A 41 -0.93 15.68 -6.82
C PHE A 41 -1.27 14.29 -6.31
N VAL A 42 -1.80 13.43 -7.18
CA VAL A 42 -2.09 12.03 -6.84
C VAL A 42 -0.80 11.27 -6.51
N ALA A 43 0.26 11.46 -7.30
CA ALA A 43 1.58 10.88 -7.04
C ALA A 43 2.14 11.34 -5.69
N ALA A 44 2.13 12.65 -5.41
CA ALA A 44 2.58 13.17 -4.13
C ALA A 44 1.75 12.64 -2.96
N GLY A 45 0.41 12.60 -3.11
CA GLY A 45 -0.50 12.04 -2.12
C GLY A 45 -0.25 10.56 -1.84
N ALA A 46 0.01 9.76 -2.89
CA ALA A 46 0.34 8.35 -2.75
C ALA A 46 1.66 8.14 -1.99
N ILE A 47 2.70 8.94 -2.28
CA ILE A 47 3.99 8.89 -1.57
C ILE A 47 3.80 9.26 -0.10
N VAL A 48 3.09 10.36 0.20
CA VAL A 48 2.85 10.80 1.57
C VAL A 48 2.04 9.76 2.34
N LEU A 49 0.97 9.23 1.75
CA LEU A 49 0.12 8.21 2.36
C LEU A 49 0.93 6.96 2.70
N GLN A 50 1.71 6.44 1.74
CA GLN A 50 2.52 5.26 1.94
C GLN A 50 3.62 5.47 2.99
N GLY A 51 4.29 6.62 2.96
CA GLY A 51 5.35 6.95 3.92
C GLY A 51 4.81 7.10 5.34
N VAL A 52 3.77 7.90 5.52
CA VAL A 52 3.14 8.14 6.84
C VAL A 52 2.52 6.86 7.40
N ALA A 53 1.80 6.10 6.58
CA ALA A 53 1.17 4.87 7.03
C ALA A 53 2.18 3.76 7.37
N SER A 54 3.27 3.64 6.59
CA SER A 54 4.36 2.70 6.93
C SER A 54 5.05 3.10 8.24
N PHE A 55 5.31 4.38 8.43
CA PHE A 55 5.88 4.90 9.67
C PHE A 55 4.97 4.58 10.87
N LEU A 56 3.67 4.85 10.75
CA LEU A 56 2.67 4.55 11.78
C LEU A 56 2.63 3.06 12.14
N ILE A 57 2.72 2.15 11.16
CA ILE A 57 2.73 0.70 11.43
C ILE A 57 4.01 0.28 12.15
N ILE A 58 5.16 0.81 11.75
CA ILE A 58 6.46 0.46 12.34
C ILE A 58 6.54 0.97 13.79
N THR A 59 6.23 2.24 14.02
CA THR A 59 6.37 2.87 15.34
C THR A 59 5.20 2.55 16.27
N ASP A 60 4.00 2.31 15.71
CA ASP A 60 2.76 2.06 16.47
C ASP A 60 2.54 3.07 17.60
N PHE A 61 2.85 4.34 17.30
CA PHE A 61 2.82 5.39 18.29
C PHE A 61 1.38 5.62 18.75
N ASN A 62 1.15 5.58 20.06
CA ASN A 62 -0.16 5.77 20.68
C ASN A 62 -1.25 4.81 20.13
N GLN A 63 -0.88 3.59 19.73
CA GLN A 63 -1.79 2.59 19.15
C GLN A 63 -2.41 3.02 17.81
N TRP A 64 -1.77 3.92 17.07
CA TRP A 64 -2.28 4.36 15.76
C TRP A 64 -1.86 3.43 14.61
N GLY A 65 -1.16 2.33 14.90
CA GLY A 65 -0.72 1.37 13.87
C GLY A 65 -1.86 0.79 13.03
N TRP A 66 -3.05 0.62 13.61
CA TRP A 66 -4.21 0.12 12.88
C TRP A 66 -4.73 1.09 11.82
N TYR A 67 -4.66 2.40 12.05
CA TYR A 67 -5.02 3.41 11.05
C TYR A 67 -4.07 3.36 9.86
N GLY A 68 -2.77 3.20 10.11
CA GLY A 68 -1.77 3.01 9.06
C GLY A 68 -2.03 1.75 8.23
N ALA A 69 -2.27 0.61 8.90
CA ALA A 69 -2.56 -0.65 8.23
C ALA A 69 -3.88 -0.60 7.43
N GLY A 70 -4.92 0.06 7.95
CA GLY A 70 -6.18 0.30 7.24
C GLY A 70 -6.00 1.16 5.99
N ALA A 71 -5.27 2.26 6.11
CA ALA A 71 -4.98 3.15 4.99
C ALA A 71 -4.19 2.44 3.87
N LEU A 72 -3.16 1.68 4.22
CA LEU A 72 -2.39 0.89 3.24
C LEU A 72 -3.23 -0.21 2.60
N SER A 73 -4.12 -0.86 3.36
CA SER A 73 -5.02 -1.89 2.81
C SER A 73 -5.94 -1.32 1.74
N ILE A 74 -6.59 -0.19 2.02
CA ILE A 74 -7.47 0.49 1.07
C ILE A 74 -6.69 0.97 -0.14
N PHE A 75 -5.53 1.60 0.08
CA PHE A 75 -4.66 2.06 -1.00
C PHE A 75 -4.25 0.92 -1.93
N THR A 76 -3.82 -0.21 -1.36
CA THR A 76 -3.39 -1.41 -2.11
C THR A 76 -4.55 -2.03 -2.89
N LEU A 77 -5.77 -2.02 -2.36
CA LEU A 77 -6.94 -2.47 -3.10
C LEU A 77 -7.30 -1.54 -4.26
N LEU A 78 -7.10 -0.23 -4.08
CA LEU A 78 -7.35 0.75 -5.14
C LEU A 78 -6.32 0.63 -6.28
N THR A 79 -5.08 0.22 -6.02
CA THR A 79 -4.11 0.06 -7.13
C THR A 79 -4.48 -1.09 -8.08
N ILE A 80 -5.30 -2.06 -7.67
CA ILE A 80 -5.74 -3.18 -8.53
C ILE A 80 -6.55 -2.69 -9.75
N PRO A 81 -7.74 -2.05 -9.59
CA PRO A 81 -8.54 -1.62 -10.74
C PRO A 81 -7.89 -0.52 -11.56
N PHE A 82 -7.05 0.32 -10.95
CA PHE A 82 -6.41 1.45 -11.62
C PHE A 82 -5.08 1.09 -12.28
N GLY A 83 -4.22 0.35 -11.61
CA GLY A 83 -2.87 0.02 -12.09
C GLY A 83 -2.77 -1.34 -12.79
N HIS A 84 -3.54 -2.32 -12.35
CA HIS A 84 -3.37 -3.74 -12.72
C HIS A 84 -4.67 -4.37 -13.25
N ALA A 85 -5.35 -3.66 -14.15
CA ALA A 85 -6.55 -4.16 -14.82
C ALA A 85 -6.20 -5.31 -15.80
N PHE A 86 -5.83 -6.48 -15.26
CA PHE A 86 -5.38 -7.65 -16.02
C PHE A 86 -6.43 -8.10 -17.04
N TRP A 87 -7.72 -7.90 -16.74
CA TRP A 87 -8.86 -8.18 -17.63
C TRP A 87 -8.86 -7.35 -18.93
N ARG A 88 -8.02 -6.32 -19.05
CA ARG A 88 -7.85 -5.51 -20.26
C ARG A 88 -6.57 -5.86 -21.05
N CYS A 89 -5.75 -6.79 -20.57
CA CYS A 89 -4.47 -7.14 -21.17
C CYS A 89 -4.56 -8.47 -21.94
N SER A 90 -3.80 -8.58 -23.04
CA SER A 90 -3.53 -9.85 -23.73
C SER A 90 -2.26 -10.52 -23.19
N GLU A 91 -2.06 -11.81 -23.49
CA GLU A 91 -0.80 -12.49 -23.15
C GLU A 91 0.40 -11.88 -23.89
N PRO A 92 1.60 -11.87 -23.28
CA PRO A 92 1.97 -12.43 -21.97
C PRO A 92 1.70 -11.49 -20.78
N ARG A 93 1.30 -10.25 -21.05
CA ARG A 93 1.15 -9.21 -20.03
C ARG A 93 0.04 -9.54 -19.03
N ARG A 94 -1.04 -10.17 -19.47
CA ARG A 94 -2.15 -10.58 -18.61
C ARG A 94 -1.68 -11.44 -17.42
N THR A 95 -0.80 -12.42 -17.67
CA THR A 95 -0.26 -13.29 -16.60
C THR A 95 0.57 -12.50 -15.60
N GLN A 96 1.40 -11.56 -16.08
CA GLN A 96 2.20 -10.70 -15.21
C GLN A 96 1.33 -9.80 -14.33
N GLU A 97 0.31 -9.14 -14.90
CA GLU A 97 -0.62 -8.29 -14.14
C GLU A 97 -1.42 -9.12 -13.12
N LEU A 98 -1.79 -10.37 -13.46
CA LEU A 98 -2.46 -11.26 -12.52
C LEU A 98 -1.56 -11.58 -11.30
N HIS A 99 -0.26 -11.83 -11.50
CA HIS A 99 0.66 -12.04 -10.38
C HIS A 99 0.73 -10.82 -9.46
N PHE A 100 0.80 -9.60 -10.01
CA PHE A 100 0.74 -8.39 -9.19
C PHE A 100 -0.55 -8.29 -8.39
N VAL A 101 -1.71 -8.58 -9.00
CA VAL A 101 -2.99 -8.59 -8.28
C VAL A 101 -2.99 -9.60 -7.12
N LEU A 102 -2.47 -10.80 -7.34
CA LEU A 102 -2.37 -11.81 -6.29
C LEU A 102 -1.44 -11.37 -5.16
N GLU A 103 -0.29 -10.79 -5.48
CA GLU A 103 0.62 -10.21 -4.48
C GLU A 103 -0.06 -9.14 -3.63
N HIS A 104 -0.82 -8.23 -4.26
CA HIS A 104 -1.56 -7.18 -3.58
C HIS A 104 -2.65 -7.76 -2.66
N ILE A 105 -3.40 -8.76 -3.10
CA ILE A 105 -4.42 -9.44 -2.28
C ILE A 105 -3.77 -10.12 -1.06
N SER A 106 -2.67 -10.83 -1.26
CA SER A 106 -1.94 -11.46 -0.15
C SER A 106 -1.39 -10.43 0.84
N LEU A 107 -0.87 -9.30 0.35
CA LEU A 107 -0.36 -8.22 1.19
C LEU A 107 -1.49 -7.56 2.01
N VAL A 108 -2.65 -7.32 1.41
CA VAL A 108 -3.85 -6.83 2.10
C VAL A 108 -4.25 -7.80 3.21
N GLY A 109 -4.24 -9.11 2.95
CA GLY A 109 -4.50 -10.12 4.00
C GLY A 109 -3.56 -9.98 5.20
N GLY A 110 -2.27 -9.78 4.96
CA GLY A 110 -1.29 -9.54 6.03
C GLY A 110 -1.54 -8.23 6.79
N LEU A 111 -1.92 -7.15 6.09
CA LEU A 111 -2.26 -5.88 6.72
C LEU A 111 -3.54 -5.96 7.56
N LEU A 112 -4.56 -6.70 7.11
CA LEU A 112 -5.77 -6.96 7.88
C LEU A 112 -5.48 -7.74 9.18
N LEU A 113 -4.57 -8.71 9.13
CA LEU A 113 -4.09 -9.40 10.35
C LEU A 113 -3.39 -8.42 11.31
N LEU A 114 -2.60 -7.48 10.80
CA LEU A 114 -2.00 -6.43 11.63
C LEU A 114 -3.05 -5.53 12.26
N ILE A 115 -4.09 -5.13 11.53
CA ILE A 115 -5.22 -4.35 12.08
C ILE A 115 -5.82 -5.09 13.26
N MET A 116 -6.10 -6.39 13.11
CA MET A 116 -6.67 -7.20 14.19
C MET A 116 -5.74 -7.26 15.40
N ILE A 117 -4.43 -7.46 15.20
CA ILE A 117 -3.45 -7.49 16.29
C ILE A 117 -3.36 -6.15 17.02
N PHE A 118 -3.26 -5.04 16.28
CA PHE A 118 -3.21 -3.69 16.87
C PHE A 118 -4.49 -3.39 17.65
N TRP A 119 -5.64 -3.77 17.10
CA TRP A 119 -6.92 -3.55 17.72
C TRP A 119 -7.08 -4.37 19.02
N MET A 120 -6.67 -5.64 19.04
CA MET A 120 -6.62 -6.45 20.27
C MET A 120 -5.73 -5.82 21.35
N ASN A 121 -4.60 -5.22 20.95
CA ASN A 121 -3.68 -4.56 21.87
C ASN A 121 -4.16 -3.17 22.34
N SER A 122 -5.16 -2.58 21.66
CA SER A 122 -5.68 -1.26 21.99
C SER A 122 -6.68 -1.23 23.15
N GLY A 123 -7.05 -2.40 23.68
CA GLY A 123 -8.04 -2.52 24.75
C GLY A 123 -9.48 -2.20 24.32
N ILE A 124 -9.70 -1.96 23.03
CA ILE A 124 -11.04 -1.83 22.43
C ILE A 124 -11.61 -3.24 22.33
N THR A 125 -12.52 -3.60 23.23
CA THR A 125 -13.19 -4.90 23.21
C THR A 125 -14.02 -5.06 21.94
N PRO A 126 -14.05 -6.25 21.32
CA PRO A 126 -15.09 -6.59 20.36
C PRO A 126 -16.45 -6.42 21.02
N VAL A 127 -17.31 -5.63 20.38
CA VAL A 127 -18.75 -5.74 20.57
C VAL A 127 -19.22 -6.95 19.78
#